data_AF-A0A935U1Y8-F1
#
_entry.id   AF-A0A935U1Y8-F1
#
_cell.length_a   1.000
_cell.length_b   1.000
_cell.length_c   1.000
_cell.angle_alpha   90.00
_cell.angle_beta   90.00
_cell.angle_gamma   90.00
#
_symmetry.space_group_name_H-M   'P 1'
#
loop_
_entity.id
_entity.type
_entity.pdbx_description
1 polymer ?
#
loop_
_entity_poly.entity_id
_entity_poly.type
_entity_poly.pdbx_seq_one_letter_code
_entity_poly.pdbx_strand_id
1 'polypeptide(L)'
;MRDEAKLLPRCLRSLTGAYDELCVVDTGSQDATAELARRAGARLAVFTACNGADGKIEDFAAARNAALALATADWVLQIDADEVLRPGSAARLRRHARGSADLVMVTLRDGAERWLSARLLRRTDGLRYVGRVHEYAEQDAAPTAVTDREIVITNRPDKRGKESGGERNLRLLRLELAQQPDNARALYQLGNELRIAGKLDEAIAAYRRSLALGSYRHGLFSARYFLAVCHVRLRQWEPAIDAALDALRFDPRYAEAHCLLGDVYFASGQLAPARQWYRSALVCGEPPPTPMAVQTWAYGPYPRKRLRQVAAALRA
;
A
#
# COMPACT_ATOMS: atom_id res chain seq x y z
N MET A 1 4.58 -15.44 10.05
CA MET A 1 5.90 -14.89 10.45
C MET A 1 6.98 -15.92 10.10
N ARG A 2 8.22 -15.47 9.92
CA ARG A 2 9.37 -16.36 9.71
C ARG A 2 10.68 -15.68 10.09
N ASP A 3 11.46 -16.33 10.94
CA ASP A 3 12.79 -15.86 11.35
C ASP A 3 12.76 -14.43 11.92
N GLU A 4 11.81 -14.18 12.83
CA GLU A 4 11.54 -12.89 13.46
C GLU A 4 11.88 -12.87 14.97
N ALA A 5 12.75 -13.75 15.46
CA ALA A 5 12.99 -13.90 16.90
C ALA A 5 13.50 -12.59 17.56
N LYS A 6 14.18 -11.76 16.77
CA LYS A 6 14.66 -10.43 17.20
C LYS A 6 13.53 -9.39 17.32
N LEU A 7 12.50 -9.47 16.47
CA LEU A 7 11.47 -8.44 16.36
C LEU A 7 10.21 -8.79 17.16
N LEU A 8 9.86 -10.08 17.17
CA LEU A 8 8.63 -10.60 17.77
C LEU A 8 8.42 -10.16 19.23
N PRO A 9 9.43 -10.19 20.15
CA PRO A 9 9.22 -9.77 21.53
C PRO A 9 8.73 -8.32 21.66
N ARG A 10 9.19 -7.42 20.78
CA ARG A 10 8.77 -6.01 20.78
C ARG A 10 7.33 -5.87 20.25
N CYS A 11 6.99 -6.59 19.19
CA CYS A 11 5.63 -6.63 18.65
C CYS A 11 4.65 -7.10 19.74
N LEU A 12 4.91 -8.26 20.35
CA LEU A 12 4.05 -8.85 21.40
C LEU A 12 3.85 -7.91 22.60
N ARG A 13 4.92 -7.29 23.12
CA ARG A 13 4.79 -6.31 24.21
C ARG A 13 3.87 -5.15 23.86
N SER A 14 3.89 -4.69 22.60
CA SER A 14 3.07 -3.57 22.14
C SER A 14 1.58 -3.91 22.05
N LEU A 15 1.25 -5.19 21.95
CA LEU A 15 -0.12 -5.71 21.83
C LEU A 15 -0.81 -5.94 23.18
N THR A 16 -0.12 -5.69 24.31
CA THR A 16 -0.68 -5.91 25.65
C THR A 16 -2.02 -5.20 25.82
N GLY A 17 -3.06 -5.96 26.16
CA GLY A 17 -4.44 -5.46 26.35
C GLY A 17 -5.25 -5.25 25.05
N ALA A 18 -4.66 -5.47 23.87
CA ALA A 18 -5.32 -5.26 22.59
C ALA A 18 -6.11 -6.48 22.08
N TYR A 19 -5.80 -7.69 22.56
CA TYR A 19 -6.37 -8.95 22.08
C TYR A 19 -6.79 -9.88 23.23
N ASP A 20 -7.71 -10.80 22.96
CA ASP A 20 -8.11 -11.90 23.86
C ASP A 20 -7.45 -13.22 23.48
N GLU A 21 -7.21 -13.42 22.18
CA GLU A 21 -6.51 -14.57 21.63
C GLU A 21 -5.36 -14.10 20.73
N LEU A 22 -4.26 -14.87 20.73
CA LEU A 22 -3.11 -14.63 19.88
C LEU A 22 -2.97 -15.81 18.91
N CYS A 23 -3.28 -15.58 17.64
CA CYS A 23 -3.12 -16.58 16.59
C CYS A 23 -1.87 -16.30 15.78
N VAL A 24 -1.02 -17.31 15.62
CA VAL A 24 0.26 -17.15 14.95
C VAL A 24 0.48 -18.29 13.98
N VAL A 25 0.82 -17.95 12.73
CA VAL A 25 1.32 -18.90 11.75
C VAL A 25 2.81 -18.67 11.54
N ASP A 26 3.56 -19.74 11.77
CA ASP A 26 4.97 -19.83 11.43
C ASP A 26 5.09 -20.46 10.03
N THR A 27 5.77 -19.77 9.10
CA THR A 27 5.91 -20.23 7.72
C THR A 27 7.25 -20.93 7.47
N GLY A 28 7.87 -21.49 8.52
CA GLY A 28 9.11 -22.26 8.43
C GLY A 28 10.33 -21.53 9.01
N SER A 29 10.21 -20.93 10.20
CA SER A 29 11.33 -20.36 10.94
C SER A 29 12.35 -21.43 11.32
N GLN A 30 13.62 -21.05 11.30
CA GLN A 30 14.77 -21.83 11.74
C GLN A 30 15.40 -21.25 13.03
N ASP A 31 15.00 -20.04 13.43
CA ASP A 31 15.38 -19.43 14.71
C ASP A 31 14.34 -19.70 15.82
N ALA A 32 14.49 -19.02 16.96
CA ALA A 32 13.61 -19.17 18.12
C ALA A 32 12.20 -18.56 17.95
N THR A 33 11.80 -18.12 16.76
CA THR A 33 10.53 -17.42 16.50
C THR A 33 9.30 -18.22 16.95
N ALA A 34 9.22 -19.49 16.54
CA ALA A 34 8.12 -20.38 16.93
C ALA A 34 8.06 -20.59 18.46
N GLU A 35 9.21 -20.78 19.10
CA GLU A 35 9.29 -20.97 20.55
C GLU A 35 8.83 -19.72 21.31
N LEU A 36 9.28 -18.54 20.88
CA LEU A 36 8.87 -17.27 21.48
C LEU A 36 7.37 -17.03 21.39
N ALA A 37 6.73 -17.36 20.26
CA ALA A 37 5.28 -17.28 20.14
C ALA A 37 4.56 -18.25 21.07
N ARG A 38 5.02 -19.50 21.20
CA ARG A 38 4.45 -20.47 22.16
C ARG A 38 4.54 -19.95 23.59
N ARG A 39 5.71 -19.44 24.00
CA ARG A 39 5.92 -18.86 25.34
C ARG A 39 5.02 -17.64 25.61
N ALA A 40 4.62 -16.93 24.56
CA ALA A 40 3.67 -15.82 24.63
C ALA A 40 2.19 -16.26 24.66
N GLY A 41 1.91 -17.57 24.71
CA GLY A 41 0.55 -18.10 24.75
C GLY A 41 -0.16 -18.11 23.39
N ALA A 42 0.58 -18.04 22.28
CA ALA A 42 -0.02 -18.07 20.96
C ALA A 42 -0.61 -19.45 20.64
N ARG A 43 -1.81 -19.46 20.03
CA ARG A 43 -2.27 -20.58 19.20
C ARG A 43 -1.41 -20.60 17.94
N LEU A 44 -0.39 -21.46 17.96
CA LEU A 44 0.61 -21.55 16.92
C LEU A 44 0.31 -22.70 15.96
N ALA A 45 0.34 -22.43 14.65
CA ALA A 45 0.43 -23.45 13.61
C ALA A 45 1.65 -23.23 12.72
N VAL A 46 2.15 -24.32 12.13
CA VAL A 46 3.18 -24.26 11.08
C VAL A 46 2.49 -24.45 9.73
N PHE A 47 2.75 -23.53 8.80
CA PHE A 47 2.15 -23.57 7.46
C PHE A 47 3.18 -23.17 6.40
N THR A 48 3.82 -24.17 5.79
CA THR A 48 4.87 -23.98 4.78
C THR A 48 4.35 -24.07 3.34
N ALA A 49 3.08 -24.44 3.13
CA ALA A 49 2.48 -24.54 1.80
C ALA A 49 2.35 -23.19 1.07
N CYS A 50 2.59 -22.08 1.76
CA CYS A 50 2.71 -20.74 1.18
C CYS A 50 4.11 -20.46 0.59
N ASN A 51 5.06 -21.39 0.70
CA ASN A 51 6.42 -21.24 0.19
C ASN A 51 6.64 -22.05 -1.10
N GLY A 52 7.55 -21.59 -1.94
CA GLY A 52 8.05 -22.31 -3.11
C GLY A 52 9.06 -23.40 -2.75
N ALA A 53 9.55 -24.10 -3.77
CA ALA A 53 10.52 -25.20 -3.62
C ALA A 53 11.87 -24.76 -3.05
N ASP A 54 12.26 -23.50 -3.27
CA ASP A 54 13.45 -22.86 -2.67
C ASP A 54 13.21 -22.45 -1.21
N GLY A 55 12.03 -22.76 -0.68
CA GLY A 55 11.59 -22.40 0.64
C GLY A 55 11.19 -20.94 0.78
N LYS A 56 11.26 -20.06 -0.22
CA LYS A 56 10.84 -18.66 -0.07
C LYS A 56 9.33 -18.51 -0.13
N ILE A 57 8.78 -17.48 0.51
CA ILE A 57 7.35 -17.17 0.43
C ILE A 57 6.92 -16.96 -1.03
N GLU A 58 5.80 -17.56 -1.42
CA GLU A 58 5.14 -17.44 -2.73
C GLU A 58 3.70 -16.94 -2.64
N ASP A 59 3.12 -16.94 -1.44
CA ASP A 59 1.74 -16.49 -1.22
C ASP A 59 1.53 -15.95 0.21
N PHE A 60 1.55 -14.61 0.36
CA PHE A 60 1.27 -13.97 1.65
C PHE A 60 -0.21 -14.13 2.06
N ALA A 61 -1.15 -14.12 1.11
CA ALA A 61 -2.56 -14.34 1.42
C ALA A 61 -2.81 -15.75 1.97
N ALA A 62 -2.17 -16.78 1.42
CA ALA A 62 -2.27 -18.14 1.95
C ALA A 62 -1.80 -18.22 3.41
N ALA A 63 -0.69 -17.57 3.75
CA ALA A 63 -0.20 -17.50 5.13
C ALA A 63 -1.18 -16.75 6.06
N ARG A 64 -1.78 -15.64 5.59
CA ARG A 64 -2.79 -14.89 6.36
C ARG A 64 -4.08 -15.68 6.54
N ASN A 65 -4.53 -16.40 5.52
CA ASN A 65 -5.72 -17.26 5.59
C ASN A 65 -5.51 -18.45 6.53
N ALA A 66 -4.32 -19.04 6.56
CA ALA A 66 -3.98 -20.05 7.56
C ALA A 66 -4.03 -19.48 8.98
N ALA A 67 -3.59 -18.23 9.19
CA ALA A 67 -3.67 -17.57 10.50
C ALA A 67 -5.10 -17.21 10.88
N LEU A 68 -5.89 -16.75 9.92
CA LEU A 68 -7.31 -16.45 10.09
C LEU A 68 -8.10 -17.69 10.49
N ALA A 69 -7.79 -18.86 9.93
CA ALA A 69 -8.42 -20.13 10.27
C ALA A 69 -8.16 -20.60 11.72
N LEU A 70 -7.13 -20.06 12.39
CA LEU A 70 -6.88 -20.32 13.81
C LEU A 70 -7.76 -19.45 14.73
N ALA A 71 -8.22 -18.30 14.23
CA ALA A 71 -8.93 -17.30 15.02
C ALA A 71 -10.36 -17.75 15.32
N THR A 72 -10.78 -17.56 16.57
CA THR A 72 -12.14 -17.87 17.04
C THR A 72 -12.92 -16.64 17.47
N ALA A 73 -12.23 -15.55 17.80
CA ALA A 73 -12.85 -14.29 18.19
C ALA A 73 -13.65 -13.64 17.05
N ASP A 74 -14.59 -12.77 17.41
CA ASP A 74 -15.45 -12.06 16.46
C ASP A 74 -14.72 -11.00 15.64
N TRP A 75 -13.52 -10.60 16.09
CA TRP A 75 -12.71 -9.54 15.50
C TRP A 75 -11.27 -9.98 15.34
N VAL A 76 -10.70 -9.67 14.19
CA VAL A 76 -9.32 -10.01 13.82
C VAL A 76 -8.52 -8.73 13.68
N LEU A 77 -7.48 -8.60 14.51
CA LEU A 77 -6.43 -7.60 14.33
C LEU A 77 -5.30 -8.22 13.50
N GLN A 78 -5.04 -7.67 12.32
CA GLN A 78 -3.90 -8.04 11.50
C GLN A 78 -2.66 -7.25 11.93
N ILE A 79 -1.63 -7.94 12.40
CA ILE A 79 -0.34 -7.33 12.72
C ILE A 79 0.82 -8.24 12.32
N ASP A 80 1.84 -7.65 11.70
CA ASP A 80 3.05 -8.36 11.29
C ASP A 80 4.12 -8.29 12.41
N ALA A 81 5.04 -9.25 12.45
CA ALA A 81 5.98 -9.41 13.57
C ALA A 81 7.01 -8.26 13.69
N ASP A 82 7.20 -7.49 12.63
CA ASP A 82 8.03 -6.29 12.58
C ASP A 82 7.25 -4.99 12.87
N GLU A 83 5.96 -5.08 13.14
CA GLU A 83 5.09 -3.95 13.47
C GLU A 83 4.97 -3.74 14.99
N VAL A 84 4.67 -2.50 15.38
CA VAL A 84 4.47 -2.10 16.79
C VAL A 84 3.23 -1.23 16.92
N LEU A 85 2.31 -1.64 17.79
CA LEU A 85 1.11 -0.87 18.12
C LEU A 85 1.48 0.29 19.07
N ARG A 86 1.10 1.53 18.72
CA ARG A 86 1.40 2.70 19.56
C ARG A 86 0.62 2.66 20.88
N PRO A 87 1.20 3.08 22.03
CA PRO A 87 0.47 3.26 23.28
C PRO A 87 -0.83 4.07 23.11
N GLY A 88 -1.88 3.64 23.79
CA GLY A 88 -3.24 4.19 23.68
C GLY A 88 -4.10 3.57 22.57
N SER A 89 -3.50 2.93 21.57
CA SER A 89 -4.24 2.32 20.46
C SER A 89 -5.07 1.10 20.91
N ALA A 90 -4.57 0.31 21.88
CA ALA A 90 -5.26 -0.88 22.40
C ALA A 90 -6.68 -0.56 22.91
N ALA A 91 -6.83 0.47 23.74
CA ALA A 91 -8.14 0.89 24.25
C ALA A 91 -9.10 1.32 23.13
N ARG A 92 -8.57 1.96 22.07
CA ARG A 92 -9.37 2.35 20.91
C ARG A 92 -9.82 1.14 20.10
N LEU A 93 -8.94 0.17 19.84
CA LEU A 93 -9.29 -1.09 19.19
C LEU A 93 -10.43 -1.80 19.93
N ARG A 94 -10.31 -1.92 21.27
CA ARG A 94 -11.35 -2.51 22.11
C ARG A 94 -12.68 -1.77 22.06
N ARG A 95 -12.67 -0.45 21.92
CA ARG A 95 -13.89 0.35 21.77
C ARG A 95 -14.57 0.07 20.43
N HIS A 96 -13.81 0.00 19.33
CA HIS A 96 -14.37 -0.33 18.01
C HIS A 96 -14.89 -1.75 17.94
N ALA A 97 -14.23 -2.71 18.59
CA ALA A 97 -14.70 -4.10 18.65
C ALA A 97 -16.07 -4.25 19.34
N ARG A 98 -16.49 -3.27 20.15
CA ARG A 98 -17.82 -3.20 20.76
C ARG A 98 -18.81 -2.34 19.98
N GLY A 99 -18.37 -1.72 18.89
CA GLY A 99 -19.19 -0.88 18.02
C GLY A 99 -19.90 -1.68 16.93
N SER A 100 -20.62 -0.96 16.07
CA SER A 100 -21.40 -1.50 14.96
C SER A 100 -20.63 -1.57 13.63
N ALA A 101 -19.42 -1.01 13.56
CA ALA A 101 -18.60 -1.11 12.36
C ALA A 101 -18.18 -2.57 12.09
N ASP A 102 -17.77 -2.85 10.86
CA ASP A 102 -17.24 -4.16 10.44
C ASP A 102 -15.75 -4.09 10.11
N LEU A 103 -15.24 -2.88 9.83
CA LEU A 103 -13.86 -2.65 9.44
C LEU A 103 -13.36 -1.34 10.04
N VAL A 104 -12.17 -1.37 10.62
CA VAL A 104 -11.45 -0.16 11.06
C VAL A 104 -10.19 0.02 10.24
N MET A 105 -10.15 1.14 9.52
CA MET A 105 -8.93 1.65 8.92
C MET A 105 -8.11 2.42 9.94
N VAL A 106 -6.83 2.09 10.03
CA VAL A 106 -5.89 2.65 11.02
C VAL A 106 -4.70 3.28 10.31
N THR A 107 -3.96 4.13 11.01
CA THR A 107 -2.75 4.74 10.47
C THR A 107 -1.59 3.75 10.54
N LEU A 108 -1.02 3.41 9.39
CA LEU A 108 0.28 2.77 9.28
C LEU A 108 1.36 3.83 9.14
N ARG A 109 2.53 3.58 9.73
CA ARG A 109 3.67 4.48 9.68
C ARG A 109 4.96 3.73 9.39
N ASP A 110 5.72 4.19 8.41
CA ASP A 110 7.09 3.76 8.13
C ASP A 110 7.98 5.00 7.99
N GLY A 111 8.87 5.22 8.96
CA GLY A 111 9.62 6.47 9.06
C GLY A 111 8.72 7.71 9.09
N ALA A 112 8.88 8.58 8.07
CA ALA A 112 8.07 9.78 7.90
C ALA A 112 6.74 9.53 7.15
N GLU A 113 6.63 8.40 6.45
CA GLU A 113 5.47 8.07 5.63
C GLU A 113 4.31 7.55 6.48
N ARG A 114 3.09 7.88 6.05
CA ARG A 114 1.84 7.44 6.70
C ARG A 114 0.78 7.14 5.66
N TRP A 115 0.03 6.07 5.88
CA TRP A 115 -1.11 5.70 5.05
C TRP A 115 -2.19 5.01 5.87
N LEU A 116 -3.40 4.91 5.32
CA LEU A 116 -4.49 4.16 5.94
C LEU A 116 -4.48 2.72 5.47
N SER A 117 -4.72 1.79 6.39
CA SER A 117 -4.88 0.35 6.09
C SER A 117 -6.03 -0.22 6.91
N ALA A 118 -6.85 -1.07 6.30
CA ALA A 118 -7.76 -1.93 7.04
C ALA A 118 -6.95 -2.88 7.92
N ARG A 119 -7.18 -2.88 9.24
CA ARG A 119 -6.39 -3.70 10.18
C ARG A 119 -7.19 -4.36 11.29
N LEU A 120 -8.36 -3.82 11.65
CA LEU A 120 -9.31 -4.51 12.53
C LEU A 120 -10.55 -4.87 11.71
N LEU A 121 -10.83 -6.17 11.59
CA LEU A 121 -11.84 -6.73 10.69
C LEU A 121 -12.80 -7.60 11.51
N ARG A 122 -14.11 -7.40 11.33
CA ARG A 122 -15.11 -8.33 11.88
C ARG A 122 -14.97 -9.66 11.13
N ARG A 123 -14.88 -10.75 11.88
CA ARG A 123 -14.80 -12.09 11.31
C ARG A 123 -16.17 -12.48 10.77
N THR A 124 -16.18 -12.94 9.53
CA THR A 124 -17.33 -13.51 8.84
C THR A 124 -16.87 -14.78 8.11
N ASP A 125 -17.79 -15.64 7.71
CA ASP A 125 -17.44 -16.88 6.99
C ASP A 125 -16.78 -16.60 5.63
N GLY A 126 -17.13 -15.48 4.99
CA GLY A 126 -16.53 -15.04 3.73
C GLY A 126 -15.23 -14.22 3.85
N LEU A 127 -14.80 -13.87 5.07
CA LEU A 127 -13.57 -13.10 5.27
C LEU A 127 -12.36 -13.91 4.79
N ARG A 128 -11.63 -13.38 3.81
CA ARG A 128 -10.40 -13.99 3.30
C ARG A 128 -9.42 -12.94 2.80
N TYR A 129 -8.15 -13.28 2.80
CA TYR A 129 -7.10 -12.51 2.14
C TYR A 129 -6.92 -12.98 0.70
N VAL A 130 -6.76 -12.01 -0.21
CA VAL A 130 -6.59 -12.23 -1.66
C VAL A 130 -5.36 -11.49 -2.15
N GLY A 131 -4.65 -12.08 -3.12
CA GLY A 131 -3.42 -11.56 -3.73
C GLY A 131 -2.16 -12.18 -3.12
N ARG A 132 -1.20 -12.60 -3.94
CA ARG A 132 0.03 -13.26 -3.45
C ARG A 132 0.92 -12.30 -2.68
N VAL A 133 0.84 -11.01 -3.01
CA VAL A 133 1.53 -9.89 -2.37
C VAL A 133 0.68 -8.63 -2.50
N HIS A 134 0.83 -7.67 -1.59
CA HIS A 134 -0.08 -6.54 -1.46
C HIS A 134 -1.53 -7.02 -1.22
N GLU A 135 -1.61 -8.11 -0.46
CA GLU A 135 -2.81 -8.83 -0.13
C GLU A 135 -3.80 -7.95 0.63
N TYR A 136 -5.08 -8.20 0.42
CA TYR A 136 -6.15 -7.43 1.02
C TYR A 136 -7.25 -8.36 1.52
N ALA A 137 -7.93 -7.91 2.57
CA ALA A 137 -9.11 -8.59 3.06
C ALA A 137 -10.29 -8.33 2.11
N GLU A 138 -10.96 -9.40 1.73
CA GLU A 138 -12.22 -9.43 0.99
C GLU A 138 -13.29 -10.07 1.89
N GLN A 139 -14.53 -9.57 1.78
CA GLN A 139 -15.70 -10.05 2.51
C GLN A 139 -16.89 -10.08 1.55
N ASP A 140 -17.89 -10.93 1.83
CA ASP A 140 -19.04 -11.15 0.93
C ASP A 140 -19.91 -9.89 0.75
N ALA A 141 -20.03 -9.10 1.80
CA ALA A 141 -20.72 -7.82 1.78
C ALA A 141 -19.73 -6.67 1.99
N ALA A 142 -20.03 -5.51 1.40
CA ALA A 142 -19.25 -4.30 1.64
C ALA A 142 -19.30 -3.94 3.13
N PRO A 143 -18.17 -3.92 3.86
CA PRO A 143 -18.20 -3.68 5.30
C PRO A 143 -18.56 -2.24 5.62
N THR A 144 -19.24 -2.05 6.75
CA THR A 144 -19.36 -0.72 7.35
C THR A 144 -18.00 -0.30 7.89
N ALA A 145 -17.28 0.52 7.13
CA ALA A 145 -15.92 0.95 7.46
C ALA A 145 -15.88 2.26 8.25
N VAL A 146 -15.06 2.31 9.30
CA VAL A 146 -14.71 3.54 10.02
C VAL A 146 -13.21 3.78 9.96
N THR A 147 -12.80 5.05 10.05
CA THR A 147 -11.38 5.43 10.09
C THR A 147 -11.02 5.97 11.47
N ASP A 148 -9.97 5.44 12.06
CA ASP A 148 -9.41 5.90 13.32
C ASP A 148 -7.91 6.17 13.19
N ARG A 149 -7.58 7.44 12.92
CA ARG A 149 -6.19 7.86 12.66
C ARG A 149 -5.29 7.84 13.91
N GLU A 150 -5.89 7.75 15.09
CA GLU A 150 -5.17 7.70 16.37
C GLU A 150 -4.81 6.27 16.77
N ILE A 151 -5.35 5.26 16.09
CA ILE A 151 -4.79 3.91 16.11
C ILE A 151 -3.61 3.92 15.15
N VAL A 152 -2.40 3.77 15.69
CA VAL A 152 -1.17 3.85 14.90
C VAL A 152 -0.38 2.56 15.05
N ILE A 153 -0.10 1.91 13.91
CA ILE A 153 0.81 0.78 13.79
C ILE A 153 2.08 1.29 13.11
N THR A 154 3.24 1.06 13.72
CA THR A 154 4.54 1.51 13.18
C THR A 154 5.36 0.32 12.71
N ASN A 155 5.75 0.34 11.43
CA ASN A 155 6.68 -0.62 10.86
C ASN A 155 8.08 -0.37 11.42
N ARG A 156 8.74 -1.43 11.88
CA ARG A 156 10.10 -1.40 12.41
C ARG A 156 10.89 -2.64 11.97
N PRO A 157 11.10 -2.82 10.65
CA PRO A 157 11.75 -4.00 10.11
C PRO A 157 13.22 -4.10 10.51
N ASP A 158 13.73 -5.33 10.59
CA ASP A 158 15.17 -5.63 10.46
C ASP A 158 15.40 -6.23 9.07
N LYS A 159 16.00 -5.44 8.18
CA LYS A 159 16.24 -5.81 6.78
C LYS A 159 17.57 -6.57 6.59
N ARG A 160 18.38 -6.74 7.63
CA ARG A 160 19.72 -7.34 7.50
C ARG A 160 19.62 -8.80 7.05
N GLY A 161 20.26 -9.13 5.93
CA GLY A 161 20.30 -10.48 5.38
C GLY A 161 18.99 -10.98 4.76
N LYS A 162 17.96 -10.12 4.62
CA LYS A 162 16.69 -10.46 3.97
C LYS A 162 16.71 -10.06 2.48
N GLU A 163 15.99 -10.81 1.66
CA GLU A 163 15.74 -10.48 0.24
C GLU A 163 15.14 -9.07 0.11
N SER A 164 15.50 -8.36 -0.96
CA SER A 164 14.92 -7.05 -1.27
C SER A 164 13.41 -7.18 -1.46
N GLY A 165 12.63 -6.36 -0.75
CA GLY A 165 11.18 -6.34 -0.87
C GLY A 165 10.70 -6.16 -2.32
N GLY A 166 11.38 -5.32 -3.10
CA GLY A 166 11.01 -5.06 -4.50
C GLY A 166 11.22 -6.27 -5.42
N GLU A 167 12.35 -6.98 -5.30
CA GLU A 167 12.63 -8.19 -6.11
C GLU A 167 11.64 -9.31 -5.78
N ARG A 168 11.39 -9.51 -4.49
CA ARG A 168 10.36 -10.44 -4.01
C ARG A 168 8.99 -10.08 -4.58
N ASN A 169 8.56 -8.83 -4.44
CA ASN A 169 7.25 -8.39 -4.89
C ASN A 169 7.09 -8.57 -6.41
N LEU A 170 8.11 -8.25 -7.21
CA LEU A 170 8.11 -8.49 -8.66
C LEU A 170 7.95 -9.98 -9.00
N ARG A 171 8.66 -10.87 -8.30
CA ARG A 171 8.54 -12.32 -8.49
C ARG A 171 7.11 -12.80 -8.18
N LEU A 172 6.56 -12.37 -7.03
CA LEU A 172 5.22 -12.76 -6.59
C LEU A 172 4.12 -12.26 -7.52
N LEU A 173 4.21 -11.03 -7.99
CA LEU A 173 3.25 -10.46 -8.96
C LEU A 173 3.30 -11.19 -10.30
N ARG A 174 4.50 -11.62 -10.75
CA ARG A 174 4.63 -12.45 -11.96
C ARG A 174 4.01 -13.83 -11.79
N LEU A 175 4.17 -14.47 -10.62
CA LEU A 175 3.51 -15.73 -10.31
C LEU A 175 1.98 -15.59 -10.27
N GLU A 176 1.47 -14.49 -9.72
CA GLU A 176 0.03 -14.19 -9.70
C GLU A 176 -0.51 -14.01 -11.12
N LEU A 177 0.18 -13.22 -11.94
CA LEU A 177 -0.23 -12.94 -13.32
C LEU A 177 -0.04 -14.13 -14.28
N ALA A 178 0.82 -15.10 -13.95
CA ALA A 178 0.90 -16.35 -14.68
C ALA A 178 -0.37 -17.21 -14.51
N GLN A 179 -1.02 -17.12 -13.34
CA GLN A 179 -2.28 -17.83 -13.03
C GLN A 179 -3.52 -17.02 -13.39
N GLN A 180 -3.44 -15.69 -13.24
CA GLN A 180 -4.53 -14.76 -13.49
C GLN A 180 -4.04 -13.60 -14.39
N PRO A 181 -3.85 -13.84 -15.70
CA PRO A 181 -3.27 -12.84 -16.61
C PRO A 181 -4.02 -11.51 -16.66
N ASP A 182 -5.33 -11.55 -16.38
CA ASP A 182 -6.23 -10.39 -16.46
C ASP A 182 -6.62 -9.85 -15.07
N ASN A 183 -5.78 -10.08 -14.05
CA ASN A 183 -5.92 -9.44 -12.76
C ASN A 183 -5.43 -7.98 -12.83
N ALA A 184 -6.37 -7.05 -13.01
CA ALA A 184 -6.08 -5.61 -13.17
C ALA A 184 -5.35 -5.00 -11.97
N ARG A 185 -5.63 -5.47 -10.75
CA ARG A 185 -4.94 -5.00 -9.53
C ARG A 185 -3.49 -5.47 -9.51
N ALA A 186 -3.22 -6.75 -9.80
CA ALA A 186 -1.86 -7.28 -9.88
C ALA A 186 -1.04 -6.58 -10.99
N LEU A 187 -1.66 -6.28 -12.14
CA LEU A 187 -1.01 -5.48 -13.20
C LEU A 187 -0.67 -4.06 -12.73
N TYR A 188 -1.57 -3.40 -12.01
CA TYR A 188 -1.30 -2.08 -11.42
C TYR A 188 -0.13 -2.14 -10.41
N GLN A 189 -0.14 -3.12 -9.52
CA GLN A 189 0.93 -3.32 -8.54
C GLN A 189 2.26 -3.66 -9.21
N LEU A 190 2.24 -4.46 -10.29
CA LEU A 190 3.42 -4.73 -11.10
C LEU A 190 3.99 -3.45 -11.70
N GLY A 191 3.13 -2.58 -12.24
CA GLY A 191 3.53 -1.26 -12.73
C GLY A 191 4.22 -0.41 -11.66
N ASN A 192 3.70 -0.41 -10.43
CA ASN A 192 4.30 0.30 -9.30
C ASN A 192 5.71 -0.20 -8.97
N GLU A 193 5.87 -1.52 -8.83
CA GLU A 193 7.17 -2.12 -8.49
C GLU A 193 8.20 -1.91 -9.62
N LEU A 194 7.79 -2.08 -10.89
CA LEU A 194 8.66 -1.83 -12.05
C LEU A 194 9.08 -0.36 -12.14
N ARG A 195 8.17 0.58 -11.89
CA ARG A 195 8.47 2.02 -11.86
C ARG A 195 9.50 2.35 -10.77
N ILE A 196 9.35 1.79 -9.57
CA ILE A 196 10.30 1.96 -8.47
C ILE A 196 11.66 1.36 -8.85
N ALA A 197 11.68 0.20 -9.50
CA ALA A 197 12.89 -0.45 -10.02
C ALA A 197 13.51 0.24 -11.25
N GLY A 198 12.88 1.29 -11.79
CA GLY A 198 13.37 2.03 -12.96
C GLY A 198 13.12 1.34 -14.31
N LYS A 199 12.37 0.24 -14.33
CA LYS A 199 11.97 -0.50 -15.54
C LYS A 199 10.76 0.16 -16.19
N LEU A 200 10.97 1.34 -16.75
CA LEU A 200 9.90 2.26 -17.12
C LEU A 200 9.01 1.75 -18.26
N ASP A 201 9.57 1.14 -19.29
CA ASP A 201 8.79 0.60 -20.42
C ASP A 201 7.91 -0.58 -19.98
N GLU A 202 8.45 -1.49 -19.16
CA GLU A 202 7.66 -2.59 -18.57
C GLU A 202 6.54 -2.03 -17.67
N ALA A 203 6.82 -0.98 -16.88
CA ALA A 203 5.81 -0.34 -16.03
C ALA A 203 4.67 0.29 -16.86
N ILE A 204 5.02 0.98 -17.96
CA ILE A 204 4.05 1.55 -18.91
C ILE A 204 3.14 0.45 -19.46
N ALA A 205 3.71 -0.68 -19.88
CA ALA A 205 2.94 -1.82 -20.39
C ALA A 205 1.98 -2.38 -19.34
N ALA A 206 2.45 -2.57 -18.10
CA ALA A 206 1.63 -3.06 -17.00
C ALA A 206 0.47 -2.10 -16.64
N TYR A 207 0.74 -0.79 -16.55
CA TYR A 207 -0.30 0.21 -16.30
C TYR A 207 -1.33 0.27 -17.42
N ARG A 208 -0.91 0.26 -18.69
CA ARG A 208 -1.83 0.26 -19.83
C ARG A 208 -2.75 -0.97 -19.81
N ARG A 209 -2.20 -2.15 -19.52
CA ARG A 209 -2.99 -3.38 -19.43
C ARG A 209 -3.97 -3.35 -18.26
N SER A 210 -3.55 -2.86 -17.09
CA SER A 210 -4.45 -2.65 -15.94
C SER A 210 -5.60 -1.70 -16.28
N LEU A 211 -5.30 -0.57 -16.94
CA LEU A 211 -6.28 0.44 -17.36
C LEU A 211 -7.26 -0.09 -18.41
N ALA A 212 -6.79 -0.92 -19.35
CA ALA A 212 -7.62 -1.54 -20.37
C ALA A 212 -8.66 -2.52 -19.77
N LEU A 213 -8.30 -3.22 -18.70
CA LEU A 213 -9.21 -4.11 -17.99
C LEU A 213 -10.25 -3.34 -17.14
N GLY A 214 -9.87 -2.19 -16.60
CA GLY A 214 -10.78 -1.26 -15.92
C GLY A 214 -11.40 -1.74 -14.60
N SER A 215 -11.23 -3.01 -14.22
CA SER A 215 -11.87 -3.63 -13.06
C SER A 215 -11.29 -3.15 -11.71
N TYR A 216 -10.06 -2.64 -11.67
CA TYR A 216 -9.46 -2.09 -10.45
C TYR A 216 -9.76 -0.59 -10.28
N ARG A 217 -11.02 -0.27 -9.94
CA ARG A 217 -11.54 1.10 -9.85
C ARG A 217 -10.73 2.04 -8.95
N HIS A 218 -10.24 1.53 -7.81
CA HIS A 218 -9.45 2.33 -6.87
C HIS A 218 -8.12 2.80 -7.45
N GLY A 219 -7.50 2.01 -8.34
CA GLY A 219 -6.21 2.35 -8.95
C GLY A 219 -6.30 3.19 -10.23
N LEU A 220 -7.50 3.46 -10.76
CA LEU A 220 -7.67 4.09 -12.07
C LEU A 220 -7.01 5.46 -12.19
N PHE A 221 -7.12 6.31 -11.18
CA PHE A 221 -6.42 7.61 -11.15
C PHE A 221 -4.91 7.39 -11.07
N SER A 222 -4.44 6.65 -10.06
CA SER A 222 -3.02 6.47 -9.79
C SER A 222 -2.29 5.76 -10.94
N ALA A 223 -2.94 4.84 -11.65
CA ALA A 223 -2.38 4.17 -12.81
C ALA A 223 -2.11 5.16 -13.96
N ARG A 224 -3.06 6.06 -14.26
CA ARG A 224 -2.89 7.14 -15.26
C ARG A 224 -1.81 8.13 -14.86
N TYR A 225 -1.82 8.54 -13.59
CA TYR A 225 -0.81 9.42 -13.03
C TYR A 225 0.60 8.81 -13.11
N PHE A 226 0.78 7.55 -12.68
CA PHE A 226 2.08 6.91 -12.72
C PHE A 226 2.52 6.52 -14.13
N LEU A 227 1.59 6.25 -15.04
CA LEU A 227 1.86 6.14 -16.48
C LEU A 227 2.48 7.44 -17.01
N ALA A 228 1.89 8.60 -16.66
CA ALA A 228 2.44 9.90 -17.02
C ALA A 228 3.83 10.12 -16.39
N VAL A 229 4.02 9.78 -15.11
CA VAL A 229 5.34 9.86 -14.44
C VAL A 229 6.40 9.02 -15.16
N CYS A 230 6.06 7.82 -15.63
CA CYS A 230 6.98 7.00 -16.42
C CYS A 230 7.37 7.70 -17.72
N HIS A 231 6.41 8.25 -18.47
CA HIS A 231 6.69 9.01 -19.69
C HIS A 231 7.55 10.26 -19.44
N VAL A 232 7.32 11.00 -18.33
CA VAL A 232 8.17 12.13 -17.92
C VAL A 232 9.61 11.68 -17.69
N ARG A 233 9.82 10.57 -16.97
CA ARG A 233 11.18 10.04 -16.70
C ARG A 233 11.89 9.58 -17.97
N LEU A 234 11.15 9.14 -18.99
CA LEU A 234 11.65 8.82 -20.32
C LEU A 234 11.78 10.05 -21.24
N ARG A 235 11.43 11.25 -20.77
CA ARG A 235 11.37 12.50 -21.57
C ARG A 235 10.44 12.43 -22.78
N GLN A 236 9.40 11.59 -22.70
CA GLN A 236 8.35 11.45 -23.70
C GLN A 236 7.24 12.45 -23.37
N TRP A 237 7.41 13.71 -23.76
CA TRP A 237 6.56 14.82 -23.30
C TRP A 237 5.09 14.69 -23.74
N GLU A 238 4.84 14.40 -25.02
CA GLU A 238 3.48 14.26 -25.56
C GLU A 238 2.72 13.11 -24.86
N PRO A 239 3.22 11.87 -24.79
CA PRO A 239 2.58 10.81 -24.00
C PRO A 239 2.40 11.14 -22.51
N ALA A 240 3.33 11.90 -21.92
CA ALA A 240 3.20 12.31 -20.52
C ALA A 240 2.03 13.30 -20.32
N ILE A 241 1.89 14.27 -21.22
CA ILE A 241 0.76 15.22 -21.22
C ILE A 241 -0.55 14.46 -21.39
N ASP A 242 -0.64 13.56 -22.36
CA ASP A 242 -1.85 12.79 -22.63
C ASP A 242 -2.29 11.96 -21.42
N ALA A 243 -1.35 11.22 -20.81
CA ALA A 243 -1.65 10.40 -19.64
C ALA A 243 -2.01 11.25 -18.39
N ALA A 244 -1.39 12.42 -18.21
CA ALA A 244 -1.70 13.31 -17.10
C ALA A 244 -3.06 14.01 -17.28
N LEU A 245 -3.39 14.42 -18.51
CA LEU A 245 -4.73 14.92 -18.86
C LEU A 245 -5.78 13.81 -18.68
N ASP A 246 -5.45 12.57 -19.03
CA ASP A 246 -6.36 11.45 -18.80
C ASP A 246 -6.62 11.21 -17.31
N ALA A 247 -5.60 11.34 -16.46
CA ALA A 247 -5.76 11.30 -15.00
C ALA A 247 -6.72 12.40 -14.51
N LEU A 248 -6.59 13.62 -15.03
CA LEU A 248 -7.46 14.75 -14.66
C LEU A 248 -8.89 14.65 -15.22
N ARG A 249 -9.06 14.05 -16.40
CA ARG A 249 -10.40 13.72 -16.93
C ARG A 249 -11.11 12.70 -16.03
N PHE A 250 -10.37 11.76 -15.46
CA PHE A 250 -10.91 10.80 -14.51
C PHE A 250 -11.24 11.43 -13.15
N ASP A 251 -10.31 12.19 -12.57
CA ASP A 251 -10.55 12.95 -11.34
C ASP A 251 -9.71 14.24 -11.29
N PRO A 252 -10.33 15.42 -11.47
CA PRO A 252 -9.62 16.69 -11.51
C PRO A 252 -9.27 17.24 -10.12
N ARG A 253 -9.57 16.54 -9.02
CA ARG A 253 -9.31 17.06 -7.65
C ARG A 253 -7.86 16.85 -7.20
N TYR A 254 -7.12 16.01 -7.90
CA TYR A 254 -5.76 15.64 -7.51
C TYR A 254 -4.72 16.65 -7.99
N ALA A 255 -4.00 17.27 -7.04
CA ALA A 255 -3.03 18.32 -7.32
C ALA A 255 -1.79 17.77 -8.03
N GLU A 256 -1.48 16.49 -7.86
CA GLU A 256 -0.28 15.85 -8.39
C GLU A 256 -0.24 15.79 -9.91
N ALA A 257 -1.38 15.54 -10.57
CA ALA A 257 -1.44 15.53 -12.03
C ALA A 257 -1.33 16.96 -12.61
N HIS A 258 -1.88 17.97 -11.91
CA HIS A 258 -1.66 19.38 -12.25
C HIS A 258 -0.19 19.78 -12.12
N CYS A 259 0.46 19.39 -11.01
CA CYS A 259 1.90 19.63 -10.83
C CYS A 259 2.73 18.95 -11.91
N LEU A 260 2.39 17.70 -12.25
CA LEU A 260 3.10 16.95 -13.28
C LEU A 260 2.98 17.62 -14.66
N LEU A 261 1.79 18.09 -15.05
CA LEU A 261 1.62 18.88 -16.28
C LEU A 261 2.46 20.16 -16.23
N GLY A 262 2.43 20.88 -15.10
CA GLY A 262 3.27 22.05 -14.89
C GLY A 262 4.76 21.75 -15.07
N ASP A 263 5.22 20.60 -14.57
CA ASP A 263 6.60 20.15 -14.68
C ASP A 263 6.97 19.79 -16.13
N VAL A 264 6.08 19.11 -16.85
CA VAL A 264 6.29 18.77 -18.26
C VAL A 264 6.40 20.02 -19.12
N TYR A 265 5.44 20.95 -19.01
CA TYR A 265 5.48 22.20 -19.79
C TYR A 265 6.67 23.08 -19.41
N PHE A 266 7.07 23.11 -18.14
CA PHE A 266 8.27 23.83 -17.72
C PHE A 266 9.53 23.21 -18.33
N ALA A 267 9.66 21.89 -18.30
CA ALA A 267 10.79 21.16 -18.87
C ALA A 267 10.85 21.30 -20.40
N SER A 268 9.71 21.45 -21.08
CA SER A 268 9.62 21.69 -22.52
C SER A 268 9.72 23.18 -22.91
N GLY A 269 10.08 24.09 -21.99
CA GLY A 269 10.22 25.52 -22.25
C GLY A 269 8.92 26.32 -22.39
N GLN A 270 7.76 25.68 -22.20
CA GLN A 270 6.44 26.29 -22.34
C GLN A 270 5.99 26.92 -21.02
N LEU A 271 6.57 28.08 -20.69
CA LEU A 271 6.42 28.73 -19.38
C LEU A 271 4.98 29.20 -19.10
N ALA A 272 4.24 29.67 -20.11
CA ALA A 272 2.86 30.13 -19.92
C ALA A 272 1.90 28.98 -19.53
N PRO A 273 1.86 27.85 -20.27
CA PRO A 273 1.14 26.66 -19.83
C PRO A 273 1.60 26.13 -18.46
N ALA A 274 2.90 26.08 -18.20
CA ALA A 274 3.43 25.63 -16.92
C ALA A 274 2.85 26.45 -15.74
N ARG A 275 2.84 27.78 -15.88
CA ARG A 275 2.26 28.70 -14.89
C ARG A 275 0.78 28.39 -14.62
N GLN A 276 0.00 28.10 -15.65
CA GLN A 276 -1.42 27.81 -15.52
C GLN A 276 -1.63 26.51 -14.73
N TRP A 277 -0.90 25.46 -15.06
CA TRP A 277 -1.04 24.16 -14.38
C TRP A 277 -0.64 24.21 -12.90
N TYR A 278 0.43 24.92 -12.54
CA TYR A 278 0.74 25.11 -11.11
C TYR A 278 -0.29 25.95 -10.37
N ARG A 279 -0.96 26.91 -11.04
CA ARG A 279 -2.09 27.66 -10.43
C ARG A 279 -3.28 26.74 -10.20
N SER A 280 -3.58 25.86 -11.14
CA SER A 280 -4.64 24.86 -10.96
C SER A 280 -4.34 23.90 -9.80
N ALA A 281 -3.08 23.49 -9.60
CA ALA A 281 -2.70 22.68 -8.43
C ALA A 281 -2.99 23.39 -7.09
N LEU A 282 -2.92 24.72 -7.03
CA LEU A 282 -3.16 25.49 -5.79
C LEU A 282 -4.63 25.61 -5.40
N VAL A 283 -5.57 25.36 -6.33
CA VAL A 283 -7.00 25.36 -6.01
C VAL A 283 -7.51 23.98 -5.56
N CYS A 284 -6.67 22.94 -5.72
CA CYS A 284 -6.98 21.60 -5.22
C CYS A 284 -6.80 21.53 -3.70
N GLY A 285 -7.85 21.09 -3.00
CA GLY A 285 -7.74 20.69 -1.59
C GLY A 285 -7.14 19.29 -1.47
N GLU A 286 -6.45 19.01 -0.37
CA GLU A 286 -6.00 17.64 -0.08
C GLU A 286 -7.22 16.71 -0.01
N PRO A 287 -7.28 15.65 -0.84
CA PRO A 287 -8.41 14.74 -0.85
C PRO A 287 -8.50 14.01 0.50
N PRO A 288 -9.70 13.60 0.91
CA PRO A 288 -9.85 12.82 2.13
C PRO A 288 -8.95 11.58 2.03
N PRO A 289 -8.26 11.18 3.11
CA PRO A 289 -7.40 10.01 3.11
C PRO A 289 -8.08 8.79 2.53
N THR A 290 -7.57 8.34 1.39
CA THR A 290 -8.05 7.16 0.67
C THR A 290 -7.13 5.97 0.96
N PRO A 291 -7.54 4.73 0.64
CA PRO A 291 -6.63 3.58 0.62
C PRO A 291 -5.47 3.74 -0.37
N MET A 292 -5.58 4.67 -1.34
CA MET A 292 -4.53 4.98 -2.29
C MET A 292 -3.62 6.10 -1.75
N ALA A 293 -2.32 5.97 -2.00
CA ALA A 293 -1.34 6.98 -1.64
C ALA A 293 -1.54 8.25 -2.48
N VAL A 294 -1.79 9.36 -1.78
CA VAL A 294 -1.83 10.70 -2.35
C VAL A 294 -0.41 11.28 -2.32
N GLN A 295 -0.04 12.03 -3.36
CA GLN A 295 1.27 12.68 -3.43
C GLN A 295 1.26 13.99 -2.61
N THR A 296 1.46 13.87 -1.30
CA THR A 296 1.33 14.99 -0.33
C THR A 296 2.20 16.21 -0.65
N TRP A 297 3.33 16.03 -1.34
CA TRP A 297 4.18 17.13 -1.80
C TRP A 297 3.44 18.12 -2.71
N ALA A 298 2.44 17.65 -3.48
CA ALA A 298 1.67 18.46 -4.42
C ALA A 298 0.73 19.47 -3.72
N TYR A 299 0.37 19.20 -2.46
CA TYR A 299 -0.51 20.04 -1.64
C TYR A 299 0.28 20.97 -0.71
N GLY A 300 1.59 20.77 -0.63
CA GLY A 300 2.50 21.55 0.20
C GLY A 300 3.08 22.78 -0.52
N PRO A 301 4.34 23.15 -0.23
CA PRO A 301 4.98 24.34 -0.81
C PRO A 301 5.36 24.17 -2.29
N TYR A 302 5.24 22.96 -2.86
CA TYR A 302 5.75 22.64 -4.19
C TYR A 302 5.18 23.52 -5.32
N PRO A 303 3.86 23.65 -5.50
CA PRO A 303 3.33 24.45 -6.62
C PRO A 303 3.74 25.92 -6.53
N ARG A 304 3.78 26.49 -5.31
CA ARG A 304 4.25 27.87 -5.06
C ARG A 304 5.74 28.04 -5.38
N LYS A 305 6.57 27.04 -5.07
CA LYS A 305 8.00 27.05 -5.42
C LYS A 305 8.18 27.04 -6.94
N ARG A 306 7.44 26.18 -7.66
CA ARG A 306 7.52 26.09 -9.12
C ARG A 306 7.01 27.36 -9.81
N LEU A 307 5.94 27.98 -9.32
CA LEU A 307 5.47 29.29 -9.83
C LEU A 307 6.53 30.39 -9.75
N ARG A 308 7.32 30.44 -8.67
CA ARG A 308 8.44 31.39 -8.55
C ARG A 308 9.53 31.12 -9.58
N GLN A 309 9.83 29.84 -9.86
CA GLN A 309 10.80 29.46 -10.89
C GLN A 309 10.31 29.84 -12.30
N VAL A 310 9.02 29.61 -12.60
CA VAL A 310 8.41 30.06 -13.87
C VAL A 310 8.51 31.58 -14.02
N ALA A 311 8.21 32.34 -12.95
CA ALA A 311 8.29 33.80 -12.98
C ALA A 311 9.71 34.32 -13.18
N ALA A 312 10.72 33.65 -12.61
CA ALA A 312 12.12 33.99 -12.84
C ALA A 312 12.54 33.69 -14.28
N ALA A 313 12.14 32.54 -14.84
CA ALA A 313 12.45 32.15 -16.21
C ALA A 313 11.79 33.06 -17.26
N LEU A 314 10.63 33.65 -16.97
CA LEU A 314 9.98 34.64 -17.84
C LEU A 314 10.65 36.02 -17.83
N ARG A 315 11.55 36.28 -16.88
CA ARG A 315 12.27 37.56 -16.73
C ARG A 315 13.72 37.50 -17.24
N ALA A 316 14.24 36.29 -17.46
CA ALA A 316 15.57 36.04 -18.02
C ALA A 316 15.48 36.03 -19.55
#